data_AF-A0A454XQH3-F1
#
_entry.id   AF-A0A454XQH3-F1
#
_cell.length_a   1.000
_cell.length_b   1.000
_cell.length_c   1.000
_cell.angle_alpha   90.00
_cell.angle_beta   90.00
_cell.angle_gamma   90.00
#
_symmetry.space_group_name_H-M   'P 1'
#
loop_
_entity.id
_entity.type
_entity.pdbx_description
1 polymer ?
#
loop_
_entity_poly.entity_id
_entity_poly.type
_entity_poly.pdbx_seq_one_letter_code
_entity_poly.pdbx_strand_id
1 'polypeptide(L)'
;MSKCCYCSFGWASLIIGLLLLIAGLVVQLAVMPPIYIDSMNDVKVLGLNPDGTPNDFTAAWVTPAYIANTEFYVFDYANTGGIMNRGSYPDMDEKGPYSYKTAITNEVVSWGSDGETVNYYQRFVYYFDPDQSCKGCDPKVDKVKIPDIIYQLIVNVLPTKKICKKPEKGSLDEKICNMVNDDLLDNIEKGGILFSLLNIEPFVYVTVDQLLFSGYTTPIVESLKEADLFAFTFLNDQPEIQETLQNITEALGSIPINYIQNNNTLDFYYTALTGKSDPAKTGFVTGFTGTTDYPSSEDGKLPLKWWDAKTDDRFCPTRYADKARTIDGTIGDFFQSFITKDSELPIYISDICRTVTLTYGSDVNVKGIDGYRFTFGDDVFNSLEPDNCGYCKVLPRDFHSYPEGYRCLPSGYLDLSGCMSIPIPDYGDLALPIVASLPHFYQTDGDTKFAPRFKPNIDDAPTLDIEPFSGTLLKAQKKMQINMYIGQSRHTAFNSLKVQRSGAYPLFYLNQTALIDQNDVNILSSTTNAMNSTIPIICWSAVGVGAALIVISIIFFCCSCSGKKDKKDD
;
A
#
# COMPACT_ATOMS: atom_id res chain seq x y z
N MET A 1 56.37 40.52 35.04
CA MET A 1 56.75 39.33 34.24
C MET A 1 57.65 39.78 33.10
N SER A 2 58.74 39.05 32.83
CA SER A 2 59.71 39.39 31.78
C SER A 2 59.12 39.20 30.38
N LYS A 3 59.55 40.00 29.37
CA LYS A 3 59.13 39.87 27.95
C LYS A 3 59.31 38.45 27.39
N CYS A 4 60.25 37.68 27.94
CA CYS A 4 60.48 36.28 27.58
C CYS A 4 59.29 35.36 27.95
N CYS A 5 58.61 35.66 29.07
CA CYS A 5 57.49 34.88 29.59
C CYS A 5 56.22 35.05 28.73
N TYR A 6 55.96 36.26 28.23
CA TYR A 6 54.85 36.54 27.30
C TYR A 6 55.01 35.87 25.94
N CYS A 7 56.24 35.82 25.41
CA CYS A 7 56.52 35.18 24.12
C CYS A 7 56.40 33.65 24.23
N SER A 8 56.91 33.06 25.31
CA SER A 8 56.79 31.62 25.57
C SER A 8 55.32 31.18 25.75
N PHE A 9 54.51 31.96 26.47
CA PHE A 9 53.09 31.68 26.65
C PHE A 9 52.28 31.81 25.34
N GLY A 10 52.63 32.80 24.49
CA GLY A 10 52.03 32.97 23.17
C GLY A 10 52.25 31.76 22.26
N TRP A 11 53.48 31.26 22.17
CA TRP A 11 53.79 30.05 21.38
C TRP A 11 53.11 28.78 21.93
N ALA A 12 53.10 28.58 23.24
CA ALA A 12 52.42 27.44 23.86
C ALA A 12 50.91 27.45 23.55
N SER A 13 50.26 28.61 23.67
CA SER A 13 48.83 28.77 23.36
C SER A 13 48.53 28.56 21.88
N LEU A 14 49.41 29.00 20.98
CA LEU A 14 49.27 28.79 19.53
C LEU A 14 49.32 27.30 19.17
N ILE A 15 50.30 26.58 19.71
CA ILE A 15 50.51 25.16 19.41
C ILE A 15 49.33 24.34 19.94
N ILE A 16 48.93 24.57 21.19
CA ILE A 16 47.78 23.87 21.79
C ILE A 16 46.49 24.23 21.03
N GLY A 17 46.31 25.49 20.67
CA GLY A 17 45.14 25.95 19.93
C GLY A 17 45.04 25.31 18.53
N LEU A 18 46.14 25.25 17.79
CA LEU A 18 46.21 24.57 16.48
C LEU A 18 45.97 23.06 16.62
N LEU A 19 46.56 22.41 17.62
CA LEU A 19 46.35 20.97 17.86
C LEU A 19 44.89 20.66 18.19
N LEU A 20 44.25 21.45 19.06
CA LEU A 20 42.85 21.26 19.42
C LEU A 20 41.91 21.56 18.25
N LEU A 21 42.20 22.59 17.45
CA LEU A 21 41.42 22.92 16.27
C LEU A 21 41.50 21.80 15.22
N ILE A 22 42.71 21.33 14.90
CA ILE A 22 42.92 20.26 13.93
C ILE A 22 42.31 18.96 14.44
N ALA A 23 42.61 18.57 15.69
CA ALA A 23 42.05 17.35 16.28
C ALA A 23 40.52 17.40 16.34
N GLY A 24 39.92 18.52 16.74
CA GLY A 24 38.47 18.69 16.78
C GLY A 24 37.83 18.59 15.39
N LEU A 25 38.43 19.21 14.36
CA LEU A 25 37.95 19.10 12.99
C LEU A 25 38.10 17.68 12.43
N VAL A 26 39.23 17.02 12.68
CA VAL A 26 39.46 15.63 12.26
C VAL A 26 38.46 14.70 12.94
N VAL A 27 38.24 14.84 14.24
CA VAL A 27 37.26 14.03 14.97
C VAL A 27 35.87 14.27 14.38
N GLN A 28 35.42 15.51 14.26
CA GLN A 28 34.06 15.82 13.80
C GLN A 28 33.79 15.43 12.35
N LEU A 29 34.75 15.64 11.44
CA LEU A 29 34.53 15.48 10.00
C LEU A 29 35.01 14.13 9.45
N ALA A 30 35.93 13.45 10.13
CA ALA A 30 36.52 12.20 9.62
C ALA A 30 36.31 11.00 10.55
N VAL A 31 36.30 11.19 11.89
CA VAL A 31 36.20 10.07 12.84
C VAL A 31 34.74 9.77 13.21
N MET A 32 33.96 10.80 13.57
CA MET A 32 32.59 10.61 14.06
C MET A 32 31.62 10.09 13.00
N PRO A 33 31.62 10.56 11.72
CA PRO A 33 30.63 10.09 10.75
C PRO A 33 30.69 8.58 10.51
N PRO A 34 31.85 7.94 10.26
CA PRO A 34 31.93 6.48 10.16
C PRO A 34 31.45 5.77 11.42
N ILE A 35 31.83 6.25 12.61
CA ILE A 35 31.42 5.64 13.89
C ILE A 35 29.89 5.60 14.03
N TYR A 36 29.20 6.69 13.70
CA TYR A 36 27.74 6.72 13.78
C TYR A 36 27.07 5.85 12.74
N ILE A 37 27.62 5.84 11.52
CA ILE A 37 27.12 5.01 10.43
C ILE A 37 27.24 3.54 10.80
N ASP A 38 28.42 3.10 11.20
CA ASP A 38 28.69 1.72 11.58
C ASP A 38 27.84 1.32 12.80
N SER A 39 27.79 2.18 13.83
CA SER A 39 26.98 1.90 15.03
C SER A 39 25.49 1.77 14.74
N MET A 40 24.92 2.55 13.82
CA MET A 40 23.50 2.44 13.47
C MET A 40 23.26 1.20 12.60
N ASN A 41 24.15 0.95 11.65
CA ASN A 41 24.08 -0.19 10.75
C ASN A 41 24.20 -1.52 11.51
N ASP A 42 25.05 -1.60 12.54
CA ASP A 42 25.21 -2.80 13.38
C ASP A 42 23.96 -3.10 14.21
N VAL A 43 23.25 -2.08 14.68
CA VAL A 43 22.04 -2.25 15.50
C VAL A 43 20.83 -2.58 14.65
N LYS A 44 20.81 -2.15 13.38
CA LYS A 44 19.67 -2.30 12.47
C LYS A 44 19.76 -3.55 11.59
N VAL A 45 19.96 -4.68 12.26
CA VAL A 45 20.03 -5.99 11.62
C VAL A 45 19.01 -6.90 12.29
N LEU A 46 18.16 -7.55 11.51
CA LEU A 46 17.27 -8.59 12.02
C LEU A 46 18.10 -9.83 12.37
N GLY A 47 17.98 -10.31 13.60
CA GLY A 47 18.80 -11.42 14.05
C GLY A 47 18.57 -11.82 15.50
N LEU A 48 19.41 -12.75 15.93
CA LEU A 48 19.38 -13.33 17.27
C LEU A 48 20.66 -13.00 18.02
N ASN A 49 20.55 -12.85 19.33
CA ASN A 49 21.65 -12.85 20.27
C ASN A 49 22.32 -14.23 20.35
N PRO A 50 23.54 -14.33 20.91
CA PRO A 50 24.23 -15.62 21.08
C PRO A 50 23.48 -16.67 21.89
N ASP A 51 22.54 -16.26 22.74
CA ASP A 51 21.67 -17.15 23.52
C ASP A 51 20.42 -17.62 22.76
N GLY A 52 20.25 -17.18 21.51
CA GLY A 52 19.11 -17.53 20.63
C GLY A 52 17.88 -16.63 20.80
N THR A 53 17.92 -15.64 21.69
CA THR A 53 16.82 -14.66 21.83
C THR A 53 16.88 -13.61 20.71
N PRO A 54 15.76 -13.01 20.29
CA PRO A 54 15.78 -11.88 19.35
C PRO A 54 16.64 -10.73 19.90
N ASN A 55 17.44 -10.10 19.04
CA ASN A 55 18.10 -8.84 19.40
C ASN A 55 17.07 -7.71 19.57
N ASP A 56 17.47 -6.58 20.15
CA ASP A 56 16.55 -5.49 20.49
C ASP A 56 15.75 -4.98 19.27
N PHE A 57 16.41 -4.85 18.10
CA PHE A 57 15.76 -4.43 16.87
C PHE A 57 14.71 -5.45 16.38
N THR A 58 15.04 -6.73 16.44
CA THR A 58 14.15 -7.82 16.05
C THR A 58 12.99 -7.98 17.03
N ALA A 59 13.22 -7.81 18.33
CA ALA A 59 12.18 -7.82 19.35
C ALA A 59 11.15 -6.71 19.11
N ALA A 60 11.63 -5.49 18.82
CA ALA A 60 10.77 -4.35 18.47
C ALA A 60 10.01 -4.56 17.16
N TRP A 61 10.62 -5.20 16.16
CA TRP A 61 9.96 -5.51 14.89
C TRP A 61 8.91 -6.64 15.00
N VAL A 62 9.17 -7.66 15.83
CA VAL A 62 8.24 -8.78 16.09
C VAL A 62 6.98 -8.30 16.80
N THR A 63 7.14 -7.45 17.82
CA THR A 63 6.03 -6.88 18.59
C THR A 63 6.15 -5.36 18.63
N PRO A 64 5.77 -4.67 17.54
CA PRO A 64 5.86 -3.22 17.49
C PRO A 64 4.90 -2.59 18.49
N ALA A 65 5.39 -1.58 19.22
CA ALA A 65 4.60 -0.89 20.24
C ALA A 65 3.63 0.18 19.67
N TYR A 66 3.49 0.26 18.34
CA TYR A 66 2.65 1.28 17.70
C TYR A 66 1.20 1.25 18.19
N ILE A 67 0.65 2.43 18.43
CA ILE A 67 -0.78 2.62 18.64
C ILE A 67 -1.43 2.64 17.26
N ALA A 68 -1.97 1.50 16.83
CA ALA A 68 -2.60 1.35 15.52
C ALA A 68 -4.13 1.33 15.60
N ASN A 69 -4.77 2.15 14.74
CA ASN A 69 -6.21 2.20 14.58
C ASN A 69 -6.56 2.16 13.10
N THR A 70 -7.60 1.41 12.76
CA THR A 70 -8.13 1.35 11.40
C THR A 70 -9.57 1.85 11.40
N GLU A 71 -9.84 2.86 10.59
CA GLU A 71 -11.17 3.43 10.41
C GLU A 71 -11.70 3.05 9.02
N PHE A 72 -12.94 2.60 8.95
CA PHE A 72 -13.63 2.34 7.70
C PHE A 72 -14.77 3.32 7.49
N TYR A 73 -14.90 3.78 6.25
CA TYR A 73 -15.97 4.65 5.79
C TYR A 73 -16.62 3.97 4.59
N VAL A 74 -17.89 3.62 4.70
CA VAL A 74 -18.64 2.86 3.69
C VAL A 74 -19.59 3.77 2.92
N PHE A 75 -19.86 3.44 1.66
CA PHE A 75 -20.73 4.24 0.80
C PHE A 75 -22.10 3.56 0.60
N ASP A 76 -23.16 4.21 1.07
CA ASP A 76 -24.54 3.73 0.96
C ASP A 76 -25.28 4.38 -0.22
N TYR A 77 -25.67 3.60 -1.22
CA TYR A 77 -26.25 4.12 -2.46
C TYR A 77 -27.72 4.53 -2.28
N ALA A 78 -28.00 5.83 -2.41
CA ALA A 78 -29.32 6.41 -2.21
C ALA A 78 -30.21 6.35 -3.47
N ASN A 79 -29.62 6.29 -4.67
CA ASN A 79 -30.35 6.49 -5.93
C ASN A 79 -30.26 5.32 -6.93
N THR A 80 -30.16 4.06 -6.46
CA THR A 80 -29.96 2.87 -7.30
C THR A 80 -30.97 2.73 -8.44
N GLY A 81 -32.24 3.06 -8.20
CA GLY A 81 -33.27 3.05 -9.25
C GLY A 81 -33.01 4.06 -10.39
N GLY A 82 -32.42 5.22 -10.07
CA GLY A 82 -32.01 6.21 -11.07
C GLY A 82 -30.77 5.77 -11.87
N ILE A 83 -29.80 5.14 -11.19
CA ILE A 83 -28.62 4.57 -11.84
C ILE A 83 -29.05 3.54 -12.91
N MET A 84 -29.89 2.58 -12.52
CA MET A 84 -30.26 1.46 -13.41
C MET A 84 -31.21 1.85 -14.53
N ASN A 85 -32.15 2.77 -14.28
CA ASN A 85 -33.23 3.06 -15.24
C ASN A 85 -33.01 4.34 -16.05
N ARG A 86 -32.14 5.24 -15.58
CA ARG A 86 -31.96 6.58 -16.18
C ARG A 86 -30.50 6.94 -16.44
N GLY A 87 -29.55 6.11 -16.01
CA GLY A 87 -28.13 6.42 -16.11
C GLY A 87 -27.78 7.65 -15.27
N SER A 88 -28.44 7.83 -14.13
CA SER A 88 -28.06 8.84 -13.16
C SER A 88 -26.66 8.54 -12.61
N TYR A 89 -25.90 9.58 -12.27
CA TYR A 89 -24.66 9.42 -11.53
C TYR A 89 -24.93 8.84 -10.14
N PRO A 90 -24.06 7.97 -9.61
CA PRO A 90 -24.12 7.49 -8.23
C PRO A 90 -24.28 8.63 -7.21
N ASP A 91 -25.30 8.53 -6.37
CA ASP A 91 -25.50 9.39 -5.21
C ASP A 91 -25.44 8.52 -3.95
N MET A 92 -24.49 8.81 -3.07
CA MET A 92 -24.15 7.94 -1.94
C MET A 92 -24.01 8.74 -0.65
N ASP A 93 -24.48 8.17 0.45
CA ASP A 93 -24.17 8.65 1.80
C ASP A 93 -22.91 7.94 2.31
N GLU A 94 -21.91 8.72 2.73
CA GLU A 94 -20.77 8.17 3.45
C GLU A 94 -21.16 7.92 4.92
N LYS A 95 -20.90 6.70 5.40
CA LYS A 95 -21.16 6.30 6.78
C LYS A 95 -19.86 5.85 7.44
N GLY A 96 -19.60 6.40 8.63
CA GLY A 96 -18.40 6.10 9.39
C GLY A 96 -18.00 7.25 10.32
N PRO A 97 -16.84 7.14 10.98
CA PRO A 97 -15.95 5.97 10.92
C PRO A 97 -16.52 4.77 11.69
N TYR A 98 -16.28 3.57 11.16
CA TYR A 98 -16.30 2.32 11.92
C TYR A 98 -14.87 2.02 12.35
N SER A 99 -14.56 2.25 13.62
CA SER A 99 -13.19 2.29 14.13
C SER A 99 -12.82 0.98 14.81
N TYR A 100 -11.59 0.51 14.55
CA TYR A 100 -11.05 -0.73 15.10
C TYR A 100 -9.64 -0.48 15.65
N LYS A 101 -9.42 -0.88 16.91
CA LYS A 101 -8.06 -1.03 17.44
C LYS A 101 -7.39 -2.18 16.72
N THR A 102 -6.23 -1.92 16.14
CA THR A 102 -5.52 -2.88 15.30
C THR A 102 -4.27 -3.35 16.03
N ALA A 103 -4.08 -4.65 16.16
CA ALA A 103 -2.83 -5.24 16.60
C ALA A 103 -2.12 -5.85 15.40
N ILE A 104 -0.85 -5.51 15.23
CA ILE A 104 0.00 -5.95 14.13
C ILE A 104 1.22 -6.64 14.76
N THR A 105 1.44 -7.90 14.44
CA THR A 105 2.58 -8.67 14.96
C THR A 105 3.27 -9.43 13.84
N ASN A 106 4.60 -9.42 13.84
CA ASN A 106 5.39 -10.21 12.92
C ASN A 106 5.81 -11.52 13.60
N GLU A 107 5.48 -12.66 13.02
CA GLU A 107 5.84 -13.98 13.55
C GLU A 107 6.91 -14.62 12.68
N VAL A 108 8.10 -14.84 13.28
CA VAL A 108 9.23 -15.47 12.60
C VAL A 108 8.98 -16.97 12.48
N VAL A 109 9.03 -17.47 11.24
CA VAL A 109 8.92 -18.89 10.89
C VAL A 109 10.28 -19.56 10.94
N SER A 110 11.28 -18.96 10.30
CA SER A 110 12.64 -19.50 10.25
C SER A 110 13.66 -18.44 9.85
N TRP A 111 14.92 -18.69 10.19
CA TRP A 111 16.07 -17.92 9.71
C TRP A 111 16.78 -18.71 8.61
N GLY A 112 17.27 -18.01 7.58
CA GLY A 112 18.11 -18.60 6.55
C GLY A 112 19.38 -19.21 7.16
N SER A 113 19.92 -20.26 6.55
CA SER A 113 21.09 -20.97 7.07
C SER A 113 22.36 -20.13 7.09
N ASP A 114 22.46 -19.13 6.21
CA ASP A 114 23.52 -18.11 6.15
C ASP A 114 23.23 -16.90 7.06
N GLY A 115 22.02 -16.78 7.60
CA GLY A 115 21.53 -15.64 8.36
C GLY A 115 21.28 -14.38 7.52
N GLU A 116 21.25 -14.48 6.19
CA GLU A 116 20.99 -13.34 5.29
C GLU A 116 19.50 -13.08 5.10
N THR A 117 18.67 -14.07 5.39
CA THR A 117 17.21 -13.99 5.21
C THR A 117 16.46 -14.41 6.45
N VAL A 118 15.26 -13.87 6.61
CA VAL A 118 14.26 -14.26 7.61
C VAL A 118 12.94 -14.56 6.91
N ASN A 119 12.30 -15.67 7.27
CA ASN A 119 10.97 -16.02 6.83
C ASN A 119 9.98 -15.70 7.94
N TYR A 120 8.94 -14.95 7.65
CA TYR A 120 7.95 -14.51 8.63
C TYR A 120 6.59 -14.30 7.99
N TYR A 121 5.56 -14.08 8.81
CA TYR A 121 4.28 -13.54 8.35
C TYR A 121 3.81 -12.45 9.30
N GLN A 122 2.95 -11.58 8.80
CA GLN A 122 2.30 -10.56 9.59
C GLN A 122 0.88 -11.02 9.97
N ARG A 123 0.52 -10.87 11.23
CA ARG A 123 -0.82 -11.13 11.75
C ARG A 123 -1.50 -9.81 12.07
N PHE A 124 -2.71 -9.64 11.56
CA PHE A 124 -3.58 -8.49 11.83
C PHE A 124 -4.78 -8.92 12.67
N VAL A 125 -5.03 -8.19 13.76
CA VAL A 125 -6.22 -8.40 14.60
C VAL A 125 -6.96 -7.09 14.78
N TYR A 126 -8.26 -7.09 14.47
CA TYR A 126 -9.13 -5.93 14.54
C TYR A 126 -10.12 -6.08 15.69
N TYR A 127 -10.13 -5.12 16.61
CA TYR A 127 -11.08 -5.04 17.71
C TYR A 127 -11.95 -3.80 17.56
N PHE A 128 -13.25 -3.99 17.31
CA PHE A 128 -14.18 -2.88 17.13
C PHE A 128 -14.18 -1.95 18.37
N ASP A 129 -14.01 -0.65 18.13
CA ASP A 129 -13.99 0.40 19.14
C ASP A 129 -15.22 1.31 18.96
N PRO A 130 -16.28 1.09 19.76
CA PRO A 130 -17.50 1.90 19.68
C PRO A 130 -17.29 3.36 20.11
N ASP A 131 -16.28 3.65 20.95
CA ASP A 131 -16.04 5.00 21.46
C ASP A 131 -15.35 5.90 20.42
N GLN A 132 -14.55 5.31 19.54
CA GLN A 132 -13.91 6.00 18.41
C GLN A 132 -14.73 5.88 17.11
N SER A 133 -15.85 5.15 17.13
CA SER A 133 -16.76 5.04 15.97
C SER A 133 -17.80 6.16 15.97
N CYS A 134 -18.49 6.35 14.84
CA CYS A 134 -19.64 7.25 14.77
C CYS A 134 -20.73 6.87 15.78
N LYS A 135 -21.43 7.89 16.29
CA LYS A 135 -22.40 7.71 17.38
C LYS A 135 -23.51 6.75 16.97
N GLY A 136 -23.58 5.61 17.66
CA GLY A 136 -24.59 4.57 17.44
C GLY A 136 -24.28 3.60 16.31
N CYS A 137 -23.08 3.68 15.73
CA CYS A 137 -22.64 2.78 14.67
C CYS A 137 -22.36 1.38 15.23
N ASP A 138 -22.94 0.37 14.60
CA ASP A 138 -22.73 -1.04 14.90
C ASP A 138 -22.53 -1.78 13.58
N PRO A 139 -21.31 -2.25 13.27
CA PRO A 139 -21.02 -2.84 11.97
C PRO A 139 -21.83 -4.11 11.70
N LYS A 140 -22.32 -4.80 12.74
CA LYS A 140 -23.12 -6.03 12.59
C LYS A 140 -24.60 -5.76 12.33
N VAL A 141 -25.06 -4.53 12.58
CA VAL A 141 -26.47 -4.14 12.46
C VAL A 141 -26.68 -3.14 11.32
N ASP A 142 -25.76 -2.18 11.17
CA ASP A 142 -25.85 -1.13 10.16
C ASP A 142 -25.77 -1.72 8.76
N LYS A 143 -26.80 -1.44 7.95
CA LYS A 143 -26.88 -1.88 6.57
C LYS A 143 -26.54 -0.76 5.60
N VAL A 144 -25.88 -1.14 4.52
CA VAL A 144 -25.60 -0.30 3.36
C VAL A 144 -26.01 -1.01 2.07
N LYS A 145 -26.49 -0.23 1.10
CA LYS A 145 -26.82 -0.71 -0.23
C LYS A 145 -25.61 -0.52 -1.13
N ILE A 146 -25.06 -1.60 -1.66
CA ILE A 146 -23.88 -1.59 -2.52
C ILE A 146 -24.16 -2.29 -3.86
N PRO A 147 -23.38 -2.02 -4.92
CA PRO A 147 -23.39 -2.85 -6.11
C PRO A 147 -23.08 -4.32 -5.78
N ASP A 148 -23.79 -5.25 -6.42
CA ASP A 148 -23.55 -6.67 -6.22
C ASP A 148 -22.45 -7.16 -7.18
N ILE A 149 -21.33 -7.61 -6.59
CA ILE A 149 -20.18 -8.10 -7.34
C ILE A 149 -20.47 -9.39 -8.11
N ILE A 150 -21.24 -10.33 -7.56
CA ILE A 150 -21.55 -11.58 -8.26
C ILE A 150 -22.52 -11.31 -9.40
N TYR A 151 -23.45 -10.38 -9.21
CA TYR A 151 -24.26 -9.87 -10.31
C TYR A 151 -23.37 -9.33 -11.43
N GLN A 152 -22.39 -8.47 -11.10
CA GLN A 152 -21.50 -7.89 -12.10
C GLN A 152 -20.59 -8.92 -12.77
N LEU A 153 -20.12 -9.92 -12.02
CA LEU A 153 -19.36 -11.05 -12.55
C LEU A 153 -20.18 -11.82 -13.56
N ILE A 154 -21.38 -12.29 -13.18
CA ILE A 154 -22.28 -13.00 -14.09
C ILE A 154 -22.52 -12.16 -15.35
N VAL A 155 -22.80 -10.86 -15.20
CA VAL A 155 -22.95 -9.94 -16.33
C VAL A 155 -21.70 -9.87 -17.22
N ASN A 156 -20.50 -9.96 -16.64
CA ASN A 156 -19.26 -9.94 -17.40
C ASN A 156 -19.01 -11.25 -18.15
N VAL A 157 -19.33 -12.40 -17.55
CA VAL A 157 -19.11 -13.74 -18.15
C VAL A 157 -20.30 -14.23 -19.00
N LEU A 158 -21.47 -13.59 -18.93
CA LEU A 158 -22.63 -14.01 -19.72
C LEU A 158 -22.28 -14.00 -21.22
N PRO A 159 -22.33 -15.15 -21.90
CA PRO A 159 -21.88 -15.28 -23.28
C PRO A 159 -22.77 -14.44 -24.18
N THR A 160 -22.14 -13.60 -25.00
CA THR A 160 -22.83 -12.88 -26.07
C THR A 160 -22.46 -13.49 -27.42
N LYS A 161 -23.33 -13.36 -28.43
CA LYS A 161 -22.99 -13.75 -29.81
C LYS A 161 -21.70 -13.11 -30.33
N LYS A 162 -21.27 -11.98 -29.77
CA LYS A 162 -19.99 -11.32 -30.10
C LYS A 162 -18.81 -12.07 -29.47
N ILE A 163 -18.90 -12.42 -28.18
CA ILE A 163 -17.85 -13.12 -27.43
C ILE A 163 -17.65 -14.54 -27.98
N CYS A 164 -18.74 -15.30 -28.18
CA CYS A 164 -18.64 -16.69 -28.66
C CYS A 164 -18.21 -16.84 -30.12
N LYS A 165 -18.20 -15.75 -30.91
CA LYS A 165 -17.58 -15.77 -32.25
C LYS A 165 -16.06 -15.88 -32.21
N LYS A 166 -15.42 -15.43 -31.13
CA LYS A 166 -13.96 -15.43 -30.99
C LYS A 166 -13.55 -15.41 -29.50
N PRO A 167 -13.82 -16.48 -28.74
CA PRO A 167 -13.44 -16.53 -27.34
C PRO A 167 -11.91 -16.59 -27.18
N GLU A 168 -11.40 -16.12 -26.04
CA GLU A 168 -9.99 -16.25 -25.72
C GLU A 168 -9.65 -17.70 -25.39
N LYS A 169 -8.62 -18.24 -26.04
CA LYS A 169 -8.29 -19.66 -25.96
C LYS A 169 -7.79 -20.03 -24.55
N GLY A 170 -8.39 -21.04 -23.92
CA GLY A 170 -8.13 -21.51 -22.56
C GLY A 170 -8.93 -20.78 -21.47
N SER A 171 -9.73 -19.77 -21.82
CA SER A 171 -10.50 -18.96 -20.86
C SER A 171 -11.79 -19.64 -20.41
N LEU A 172 -12.37 -19.12 -19.31
CA LEU A 172 -13.73 -19.47 -18.89
C LEU A 172 -14.76 -19.16 -19.98
N ASP A 173 -14.55 -18.08 -20.77
CA ASP A 173 -15.43 -17.72 -21.89
C ASP A 173 -15.43 -18.77 -23.00
N GLU A 174 -14.27 -19.35 -23.36
CA GLU A 174 -14.21 -20.44 -24.34
C GLU A 174 -14.96 -21.68 -23.84
N LYS A 175 -14.74 -22.05 -22.57
CA LYS A 175 -15.45 -23.18 -21.94
C LYS A 175 -16.97 -22.95 -22.00
N ILE A 176 -17.44 -21.77 -21.58
CA ILE A 176 -18.87 -21.40 -21.60
C ILE A 176 -19.43 -21.37 -23.01
N CYS A 177 -18.74 -20.75 -23.97
CA CYS A 177 -19.23 -20.67 -25.36
C CYS A 177 -19.33 -22.04 -26.05
N ASN A 178 -18.54 -23.03 -25.64
CA ASN A 178 -18.66 -24.41 -26.14
C ASN A 178 -19.88 -25.15 -25.58
N MET A 179 -20.46 -24.67 -24.47
CA MET A 179 -21.63 -25.26 -23.81
C MET A 179 -22.95 -24.64 -24.27
N VAL A 180 -22.94 -23.51 -24.99
CA VAL A 180 -24.16 -22.77 -25.36
C VAL A 180 -24.35 -22.77 -26.88
N ASN A 181 -25.55 -23.10 -27.37
CA ASN A 181 -25.90 -23.04 -28.80
C ASN A 181 -26.55 -21.69 -29.18
N ASP A 182 -26.63 -21.37 -30.49
CA ASP A 182 -27.17 -20.10 -30.99
C ASP A 182 -28.63 -19.85 -30.56
N ASP A 183 -29.46 -20.89 -30.43
CA ASP A 183 -30.85 -20.80 -29.98
C ASP A 183 -30.96 -20.44 -28.48
N LEU A 184 -30.08 -21.00 -27.64
CA LEU A 184 -29.96 -20.68 -26.22
C LEU A 184 -29.36 -19.28 -26.04
N LEU A 185 -28.39 -18.87 -26.87
CA LEU A 185 -27.91 -17.49 -26.92
C LEU A 185 -29.02 -16.51 -27.31
N ASP A 186 -29.86 -16.85 -28.28
CA ASP A 186 -31.03 -16.04 -28.65
C ASP A 186 -32.09 -15.98 -27.54
N ASN A 187 -32.22 -17.03 -26.74
CA ASN A 187 -33.11 -17.06 -25.57
C ASN A 187 -32.52 -16.35 -24.34
N ILE A 188 -31.19 -16.36 -24.16
CA ILE A 188 -30.45 -15.58 -23.16
C ILE A 188 -30.46 -14.08 -23.54
N GLU A 189 -30.39 -13.75 -24.83
CA GLU A 189 -30.57 -12.39 -25.35
C GLU A 189 -32.03 -11.89 -25.16
N LYS A 190 -33.00 -12.81 -25.11
CA LYS A 190 -34.38 -12.55 -24.62
C LYS A 190 -34.49 -12.68 -23.08
N GLY A 191 -33.43 -13.16 -22.44
CA GLY A 191 -33.31 -13.56 -21.03
C GLY A 191 -33.17 -12.40 -20.03
N GLY A 192 -33.32 -11.15 -20.48
CA GLY A 192 -33.76 -10.06 -19.58
C GLY A 192 -35.02 -10.43 -18.79
N ILE A 193 -35.82 -11.36 -19.33
CA ILE A 193 -36.97 -11.99 -18.67
C ILE A 193 -36.56 -12.88 -17.49
N LEU A 194 -35.47 -13.66 -17.54
CA LEU A 194 -35.07 -14.56 -16.44
C LEU A 194 -34.64 -13.79 -15.18
N PHE A 195 -33.81 -12.76 -15.34
CA PHE A 195 -33.43 -11.88 -14.24
C PHE A 195 -34.63 -11.11 -13.67
N SER A 196 -35.55 -10.69 -14.54
CA SER A 196 -36.81 -10.06 -14.13
C SER A 196 -37.79 -11.04 -13.45
N LEU A 197 -37.75 -12.33 -13.80
CA LEU A 197 -38.57 -13.39 -13.20
C LEU A 197 -38.02 -13.84 -11.84
N LEU A 198 -36.69 -13.86 -11.70
CA LEU A 198 -35.99 -14.24 -10.48
C LEU A 198 -35.78 -13.07 -9.50
N ASN A 199 -36.27 -11.88 -9.84
CA ASN A 199 -36.15 -10.64 -9.06
C ASN A 199 -34.69 -10.33 -8.64
N ILE A 200 -33.74 -10.61 -9.54
CA ILE A 200 -32.33 -10.40 -9.29
C ILE A 200 -32.00 -8.92 -9.46
N GLU A 201 -31.58 -8.26 -8.38
CA GLU A 201 -31.20 -6.85 -8.38
C GLU A 201 -29.66 -6.65 -8.52
N PRO A 202 -29.21 -5.59 -9.21
CA PRO A 202 -27.79 -5.24 -9.36
C PRO A 202 -27.17 -4.61 -8.11
N PHE A 203 -27.97 -4.37 -7.07
CA PHE A 203 -27.53 -3.82 -5.79
C PHE A 203 -28.09 -4.70 -4.66
N VAL A 204 -27.31 -4.87 -3.62
CA VAL A 204 -27.63 -5.71 -2.46
C VAL A 204 -27.48 -4.92 -1.17
N TYR A 205 -28.29 -5.24 -0.17
CA TYR A 205 -28.09 -4.76 1.20
C TYR A 205 -27.17 -5.72 1.96
N VAL A 206 -26.09 -5.19 2.50
CA VAL A 206 -25.16 -5.93 3.36
C VAL A 206 -24.95 -5.15 4.65
N THR A 207 -24.61 -5.85 5.73
CA THR A 207 -24.09 -5.16 6.92
C THR A 207 -22.65 -4.68 6.67
N VAL A 208 -22.19 -3.71 7.45
CA VAL A 208 -20.80 -3.24 7.34
C VAL A 208 -19.80 -4.35 7.67
N ASP A 209 -20.10 -5.19 8.67
CA ASP A 209 -19.28 -6.36 9.02
C ASP A 209 -19.21 -7.38 7.89
N GLN A 210 -20.34 -7.61 7.19
CA GLN A 210 -20.38 -8.47 6.01
C GLN A 210 -19.57 -7.90 4.85
N LEU A 211 -19.66 -6.60 4.60
CA LEU A 211 -18.85 -5.94 3.56
C LEU A 211 -17.35 -6.08 3.85
N LEU A 212 -16.94 -5.82 5.09
CA LEU A 212 -15.52 -5.71 5.44
C LEU A 212 -14.87 -7.05 5.77
N PHE A 213 -15.50 -7.89 6.59
CA PHE A 213 -14.86 -9.05 7.23
C PHE A 213 -15.60 -10.36 6.96
N SER A 214 -16.82 -10.53 7.48
CA SER A 214 -17.49 -11.84 7.49
C SER A 214 -17.95 -12.30 6.10
N GLY A 215 -17.99 -11.37 5.14
CA GLY A 215 -18.50 -11.57 3.79
C GLY A 215 -20.01 -11.78 3.74
N TYR A 216 -20.55 -11.78 2.54
CA TYR A 216 -21.96 -12.00 2.29
C TYR A 216 -22.17 -13.01 1.16
N THR A 217 -23.31 -13.70 1.23
CA THR A 217 -23.86 -14.45 0.10
C THR A 217 -24.82 -13.55 -0.65
N THR A 218 -24.66 -13.48 -1.97
CA THR A 218 -25.53 -12.71 -2.85
C THR A 218 -26.91 -13.40 -3.00
N PRO A 219 -28.01 -12.62 -3.04
CA PRO A 219 -29.33 -13.16 -3.36
C PRO A 219 -29.38 -13.89 -4.71
N ILE A 220 -28.51 -13.52 -5.67
CA ILE A 220 -28.49 -14.16 -6.98
C ILE A 220 -28.12 -15.65 -6.89
N VAL A 221 -27.28 -16.04 -5.94
CA VAL A 221 -26.88 -17.45 -5.76
C VAL A 221 -28.07 -18.26 -5.23
N GLU A 222 -28.85 -17.70 -4.31
CA GLU A 222 -30.07 -18.36 -3.81
C GLU A 222 -31.10 -18.48 -4.93
N SER A 223 -31.32 -17.40 -5.67
CA SER A 223 -32.22 -17.41 -6.83
C SER A 223 -31.74 -18.35 -7.94
N LEU A 224 -30.43 -18.50 -8.15
CA LEU A 224 -29.88 -19.46 -9.10
C LEU A 224 -30.06 -20.90 -8.63
N LYS A 225 -29.93 -21.20 -7.33
CA LYS A 225 -30.25 -22.53 -6.79
C LYS A 225 -31.73 -22.88 -6.98
N GLU A 226 -32.62 -21.91 -6.77
CA GLU A 226 -34.05 -22.08 -7.03
C GLU A 226 -34.38 -22.16 -8.52
N ALA A 227 -33.66 -21.40 -9.36
CA ALA A 227 -33.80 -21.42 -10.81
C ALA A 227 -33.23 -22.68 -11.43
N ASP A 228 -32.15 -23.25 -10.88
CA ASP A 228 -31.62 -24.55 -11.25
C ASP A 228 -32.76 -25.57 -11.13
N LEU A 229 -33.47 -25.62 -9.99
CA LEU A 229 -34.66 -26.45 -9.77
C LEU A 229 -35.73 -26.29 -10.88
N PHE A 230 -35.87 -25.07 -11.42
CA PHE A 230 -36.79 -24.76 -12.51
C PHE A 230 -36.21 -25.13 -13.90
N ALA A 231 -34.94 -24.87 -14.15
CA ALA A 231 -34.19 -25.18 -15.36
C ALA A 231 -33.96 -26.68 -15.54
N PHE A 232 -33.92 -27.47 -14.47
CA PHE A 232 -34.03 -28.93 -14.47
C PHE A 232 -35.27 -29.43 -15.25
N THR A 233 -36.32 -28.60 -15.36
CA THR A 233 -37.51 -28.92 -16.16
C THR A 233 -37.33 -28.63 -17.66
N PHE A 234 -36.41 -27.72 -18.03
CA PHE A 234 -36.19 -27.24 -19.40
C PHE A 234 -34.89 -27.76 -20.07
N LEU A 235 -33.85 -28.06 -19.29
CA LEU A 235 -32.53 -28.54 -19.73
C LEU A 235 -32.36 -30.05 -19.60
N ASN A 236 -33.46 -30.80 -19.43
CA ASN A 236 -33.49 -32.24 -19.13
C ASN A 236 -32.66 -33.13 -20.09
N ASP A 237 -32.29 -32.62 -21.27
CA ASP A 237 -31.50 -33.33 -22.29
C ASP A 237 -30.00 -32.96 -22.29
N GLN A 238 -29.47 -32.18 -21.33
CA GLN A 238 -28.07 -31.70 -21.31
C GLN A 238 -27.40 -31.80 -19.91
N PRO A 239 -26.95 -33.00 -19.49
CA PRO A 239 -26.42 -33.23 -18.14
C PRO A 239 -25.08 -32.51 -17.85
N GLU A 240 -24.23 -32.28 -18.86
CA GLU A 240 -22.92 -31.60 -18.68
C GLU A 240 -23.08 -30.11 -18.32
N ILE A 241 -24.07 -29.44 -18.92
CA ILE A 241 -24.38 -28.02 -18.62
C ILE A 241 -24.88 -27.88 -17.19
N GLN A 242 -25.68 -28.86 -16.75
CA GLN A 242 -26.28 -28.88 -15.43
C GLN A 242 -25.23 -29.08 -14.33
N GLU A 243 -24.30 -30.02 -14.51
CA GLU A 243 -23.17 -30.25 -13.58
C GLU A 243 -22.26 -29.01 -13.50
N THR A 244 -22.01 -28.35 -14.63
CA THR A 244 -21.20 -27.13 -14.66
C THR A 244 -21.86 -25.96 -13.95
N LEU A 245 -23.16 -25.71 -14.20
CA LEU A 245 -23.92 -24.66 -13.51
C LEU A 245 -24.00 -24.91 -12.01
N GLN A 246 -24.22 -26.17 -11.60
CA GLN A 246 -24.23 -26.53 -10.20
C GLN A 246 -22.86 -26.26 -9.54
N ASN A 247 -21.76 -26.68 -10.15
CA ASN A 247 -20.41 -26.46 -9.63
C ASN A 247 -20.07 -24.96 -9.54
N ILE A 248 -20.49 -24.15 -10.52
CA ILE A 248 -20.32 -22.69 -10.49
C ILE A 248 -21.18 -22.07 -9.39
N THR A 249 -22.46 -22.44 -9.28
CA THR A 249 -23.36 -21.92 -8.24
C THR A 249 -22.89 -22.31 -6.82
N GLU A 250 -22.35 -23.52 -6.65
CA GLU A 250 -21.74 -23.99 -5.40
C GLU A 250 -20.45 -23.21 -5.10
N ALA A 251 -19.58 -22.98 -6.09
CA ALA A 251 -18.37 -22.17 -5.94
C ALA A 251 -18.69 -20.71 -5.59
N LEU A 252 -19.64 -20.08 -6.29
CA LEU A 252 -20.06 -18.70 -6.02
C LEU A 252 -20.78 -18.56 -4.67
N GLY A 253 -21.47 -19.61 -4.21
CA GLY A 253 -22.18 -19.61 -2.93
C GLY A 253 -21.33 -19.94 -1.71
N SER A 254 -20.14 -20.50 -1.90
CA SER A 254 -19.26 -20.95 -0.82
C SER A 254 -18.19 -19.93 -0.45
N ILE A 255 -18.07 -18.84 -1.20
CA ILE A 255 -16.95 -17.89 -1.07
C ILE A 255 -17.50 -16.55 -0.59
N PRO A 256 -17.45 -16.28 0.73
CA PRO A 256 -17.84 -15.00 1.27
C PRO A 256 -16.96 -13.92 0.66
N ILE A 257 -17.57 -12.95 -0.03
CA ILE A 257 -16.81 -11.82 -0.57
C ILE A 257 -16.53 -10.86 0.58
N ASN A 258 -15.29 -10.85 1.03
CA ASN A 258 -14.75 -9.84 1.93
C ASN A 258 -13.59 -9.12 1.25
N TYR A 259 -13.46 -7.83 1.53
CA TYR A 259 -12.41 -7.00 0.94
C TYR A 259 -11.21 -6.82 1.84
N ILE A 260 -11.36 -7.23 3.10
CA ILE A 260 -10.29 -7.28 4.08
C ILE A 260 -10.17 -8.74 4.48
N GLN A 261 -8.94 -9.24 4.53
CA GLN A 261 -8.70 -10.57 5.03
C GLN A 261 -9.35 -10.70 6.43
N ASN A 262 -10.01 -11.83 6.67
CA ASN A 262 -10.76 -12.08 7.91
C ASN A 262 -9.99 -11.68 9.17
N ASN A 263 -10.70 -11.28 10.23
CA ASN A 263 -10.05 -10.98 11.50
C ASN A 263 -9.19 -12.18 11.98
N ASN A 264 -7.93 -11.93 12.36
CA ASN A 264 -6.94 -12.95 12.72
C ASN A 264 -6.41 -13.82 11.53
N THR A 265 -6.34 -13.26 10.33
CA THR A 265 -5.67 -13.91 9.18
C THR A 265 -4.17 -13.66 9.13
N LEU A 266 -3.53 -14.53 8.36
CA LEU A 266 -2.16 -14.43 7.89
C LEU A 266 -2.18 -13.77 6.51
N ASP A 267 -1.27 -12.84 6.26
CA ASP A 267 -1.12 -12.22 4.94
C ASP A 267 -0.41 -13.19 3.96
N PHE A 268 0.91 -13.09 3.86
CA PHE A 268 1.77 -14.04 3.15
C PHE A 268 2.91 -14.51 4.04
N TYR A 269 3.52 -15.64 3.69
CA TYR A 269 4.81 -16.04 4.23
C TYR A 269 5.91 -15.32 3.47
N TYR A 270 6.37 -14.20 4.01
CA TYR A 270 7.41 -13.35 3.43
C TYR A 270 8.80 -13.93 3.66
N THR A 271 9.67 -13.76 2.67
CA THR A 271 11.12 -13.85 2.82
C THR A 271 11.70 -12.44 2.72
N ALA A 272 12.41 -11.99 3.74
CA ALA A 272 13.05 -10.68 3.76
C ALA A 272 14.54 -10.77 4.11
N LEU A 273 15.30 -9.78 3.66
CA LEU A 273 16.72 -9.63 3.99
C LEU A 273 16.89 -9.18 5.44
N THR A 274 17.84 -9.78 6.14
CA THR A 274 18.12 -9.43 7.54
C THR A 274 18.92 -8.14 7.69
N GLY A 275 19.58 -7.69 6.63
CA GLY A 275 20.52 -6.57 6.69
C GLY A 275 21.93 -6.95 7.10
N LYS A 276 22.20 -8.25 7.32
CA LYS A 276 23.50 -8.73 7.82
C LYS A 276 24.67 -8.35 6.90
N SER A 277 24.52 -8.53 5.59
CA SER A 277 25.53 -8.12 4.61
C SER A 277 25.34 -6.71 4.05
N ASP A 278 24.09 -6.22 4.02
CA ASP A 278 23.75 -4.89 3.51
C ASP A 278 22.67 -4.24 4.39
N PRO A 279 23.07 -3.43 5.40
CA PRO A 279 22.15 -2.77 6.33
C PRO A 279 21.18 -1.79 5.65
N ALA A 280 21.48 -1.32 4.43
CA ALA A 280 20.55 -0.47 3.67
C ALA A 280 19.35 -1.27 3.14
N LYS A 281 19.45 -2.61 3.09
CA LYS A 281 18.40 -3.53 2.63
C LYS A 281 17.75 -4.32 3.76
N THR A 282 17.98 -3.96 5.02
CA THR A 282 17.29 -4.58 6.15
C THR A 282 15.77 -4.54 5.94
N GLY A 283 15.12 -5.69 6.05
CA GLY A 283 13.67 -5.83 5.89
C GLY A 283 13.17 -5.84 4.44
N PHE A 284 14.05 -5.73 3.43
CA PHE A 284 13.63 -5.76 2.03
C PHE A 284 13.07 -7.14 1.68
N VAL A 285 11.86 -7.17 1.12
CA VAL A 285 11.19 -8.41 0.72
C VAL A 285 11.80 -8.91 -0.58
N THR A 286 12.17 -10.19 -0.62
CA THR A 286 12.74 -10.85 -1.81
C THR A 286 11.76 -11.83 -2.46
N GLY A 287 10.72 -12.21 -1.73
CA GLY A 287 9.68 -13.10 -2.22
C GLY A 287 8.64 -13.40 -1.14
N PHE A 288 7.60 -14.10 -1.52
CA PHE A 288 6.57 -14.56 -0.60
C PHE A 288 5.96 -15.88 -1.06
N THR A 289 5.47 -16.67 -0.11
CA THR A 289 4.71 -17.88 -0.38
C THR A 289 3.25 -17.65 0.03
N GLY A 290 2.33 -17.90 -0.90
CA GLY A 290 0.89 -17.85 -0.66
C GLY A 290 0.39 -19.06 0.14
N THR A 291 -0.81 -18.93 0.69
CA THR A 291 -1.58 -20.07 1.23
C THR A 291 -2.23 -20.87 0.09
N THR A 292 -2.94 -21.96 0.38
CA THR A 292 -3.54 -22.88 -0.63
C THR A 292 -4.28 -22.19 -1.78
N ASP A 293 -4.86 -21.02 -1.53
CA ASP A 293 -5.73 -20.28 -2.45
C ASP A 293 -5.07 -19.04 -3.08
N TYR A 294 -3.85 -18.68 -2.65
CA TYR A 294 -3.13 -17.50 -3.11
C TYR A 294 -1.81 -17.88 -3.82
N PRO A 295 -1.47 -17.23 -4.94
CA PRO A 295 -0.22 -17.51 -5.64
C PRO A 295 1.00 -17.07 -4.82
N SER A 296 2.12 -17.74 -5.04
CA SER A 296 3.44 -17.38 -4.51
C SER A 296 4.22 -16.53 -5.52
N SER A 297 5.23 -15.81 -5.06
CA SER A 297 6.19 -15.14 -5.95
C SER A 297 6.87 -16.13 -6.90
N GLU A 298 7.09 -15.72 -8.15
CA GLU A 298 7.72 -16.51 -9.21
C GLU A 298 9.13 -15.95 -9.47
N ASP A 299 10.18 -16.72 -9.16
CA ASP A 299 11.58 -16.31 -9.35
C ASP A 299 11.93 -14.94 -8.74
N GLY A 300 11.39 -14.65 -7.54
CA GLY A 300 11.59 -13.37 -6.84
C GLY A 300 10.79 -12.20 -7.43
N LYS A 301 9.82 -12.48 -8.31
CA LYS A 301 8.89 -11.49 -8.87
C LYS A 301 7.45 -11.77 -8.44
N LEU A 302 6.61 -10.75 -8.54
CA LEU A 302 5.17 -10.86 -8.39
C LEU A 302 4.61 -11.88 -9.42
N PRO A 303 3.57 -12.66 -9.09
CA PRO A 303 2.95 -13.61 -10.00
C PRO A 303 2.60 -13.00 -11.36
N LEU A 304 2.83 -13.73 -12.46
CA LEU A 304 2.54 -13.19 -13.80
C LEU A 304 1.05 -12.83 -13.94
N LYS A 305 0.16 -13.63 -13.34
CA LYS A 305 -1.29 -13.40 -13.40
C LYS A 305 -1.76 -12.10 -12.75
N TRP A 306 -0.96 -11.53 -11.85
CA TRP A 306 -1.28 -10.23 -11.24
C TRP A 306 -1.07 -9.11 -12.26
N TRP A 307 0.07 -9.14 -12.97
CA TRP A 307 0.49 -8.12 -13.93
C TRP A 307 0.96 -8.78 -15.24
N ASP A 308 0.01 -9.02 -16.13
CA ASP A 308 0.17 -9.74 -17.41
C ASP A 308 0.10 -8.80 -18.63
N ALA A 309 0.54 -7.55 -18.47
CA ALA A 309 0.46 -6.53 -19.50
C ALA A 309 1.02 -7.02 -20.86
N LYS A 310 0.22 -6.88 -21.91
CA LYS A 310 0.61 -7.27 -23.27
C LYS A 310 1.73 -6.36 -23.77
N THR A 311 2.90 -6.93 -23.99
CA THR A 311 4.07 -6.17 -24.43
C THR A 311 3.94 -5.77 -25.91
N ASP A 312 4.26 -4.51 -26.19
CA ASP A 312 4.35 -3.91 -27.53
C ASP A 312 5.39 -2.80 -27.42
N ASP A 313 6.44 -2.84 -28.24
CA ASP A 313 7.54 -1.88 -28.21
C ASP A 313 7.08 -0.41 -28.28
N ARG A 314 5.86 -0.16 -28.79
CA ARG A 314 5.28 1.19 -28.86
C ARG A 314 4.44 1.61 -27.65
N PHE A 315 3.86 0.66 -26.92
CA PHE A 315 2.90 0.96 -25.86
C PHE A 315 3.40 0.53 -24.49
N CYS A 316 3.88 -0.71 -24.38
CA CYS A 316 4.50 -1.21 -23.17
C CYS A 316 5.70 -2.09 -23.50
N PRO A 317 6.90 -1.48 -23.63
CA PRO A 317 8.15 -2.22 -23.75
C PRO A 317 8.31 -3.27 -22.63
N THR A 318 8.88 -4.43 -22.96
CA THR A 318 9.06 -5.57 -22.04
C THR A 318 9.73 -5.16 -20.71
N ARG A 319 10.68 -4.21 -20.73
CA ARG A 319 11.34 -3.72 -19.52
C ARG A 319 10.39 -3.12 -18.47
N TYR A 320 9.30 -2.49 -18.90
CA TYR A 320 8.32 -1.87 -18.00
C TYR A 320 7.34 -2.91 -17.47
N ALA A 321 6.92 -3.86 -18.31
CA ALA A 321 6.15 -5.02 -17.87
C ALA A 321 6.93 -5.88 -16.85
N ASP A 322 8.23 -6.07 -17.08
CA ASP A 322 9.12 -6.75 -16.13
C ASP A 322 9.30 -5.96 -14.83
N LYS A 323 9.46 -4.64 -14.92
CA LYS A 323 9.56 -3.74 -13.75
C LYS A 323 8.28 -3.77 -12.91
N ALA A 324 7.10 -3.84 -13.53
CA ALA A 324 5.84 -3.88 -12.81
C ALA A 324 5.73 -5.08 -11.85
N ARG A 325 6.45 -6.17 -12.16
CA ARG A 325 6.49 -7.40 -11.35
C ARG A 325 7.61 -7.41 -10.30
N THR A 326 8.43 -6.38 -10.17
CA THR A 326 9.51 -6.38 -9.17
C THR A 326 8.97 -6.21 -7.76
N ILE A 327 9.45 -7.05 -6.84
CA ILE A 327 9.28 -6.87 -5.41
C ILE A 327 10.51 -6.11 -4.92
N ASP A 328 10.32 -4.93 -4.35
CA ASP A 328 11.42 -4.11 -3.84
C ASP A 328 10.99 -3.32 -2.60
N GLY A 329 11.94 -3.04 -1.72
CA GLY A 329 11.71 -2.35 -0.46
C GLY A 329 11.14 -3.22 0.66
N THR A 330 10.84 -2.55 1.78
CA THR A 330 10.22 -3.18 2.96
C THR A 330 8.69 -3.23 2.78
N ILE A 331 7.98 -3.76 3.77
CA ILE A 331 6.50 -3.67 3.84
C ILE A 331 6.01 -2.40 4.56
N GLY A 332 6.93 -1.47 4.90
CA GLY A 332 6.60 -0.19 5.54
C GLY A 332 6.69 -0.16 7.07
N ASP A 333 7.11 -1.24 7.71
CA ASP A 333 7.29 -1.30 9.18
C ASP A 333 8.42 -0.38 9.67
N PHE A 334 9.46 -0.23 8.83
CA PHE A 334 10.62 0.64 9.00
C PHE A 334 11.33 0.81 7.64
N PHE A 335 12.30 1.73 7.57
CA PHE A 335 13.07 2.05 6.36
C PHE A 335 14.55 1.96 6.62
N GLN A 336 15.42 2.17 5.63
CA GLN A 336 16.88 2.27 5.79
C GLN A 336 17.29 3.49 6.63
N SER A 337 18.52 3.48 7.16
CA SER A 337 19.06 4.61 7.95
C SER A 337 19.59 5.72 7.04
N PHE A 338 19.77 6.91 7.60
CA PHE A 338 20.35 8.07 6.90
C PHE A 338 19.54 8.53 5.67
N ILE A 339 18.22 8.58 5.82
CA ILE A 339 17.29 9.05 4.78
C ILE A 339 17.50 10.55 4.54
N THR A 340 17.46 10.93 3.27
CA THR A 340 17.55 12.31 2.81
C THR A 340 16.25 12.74 2.12
N LYS A 341 16.10 14.03 1.82
CA LYS A 341 14.93 14.55 1.11
C LYS A 341 14.85 14.08 -0.36
N ASP A 342 15.99 13.66 -0.93
CA ASP A 342 16.08 13.13 -2.29
C ASP A 342 16.00 11.59 -2.32
N SER A 343 15.81 10.94 -1.16
CA SER A 343 15.71 9.49 -1.08
C SER A 343 14.39 9.01 -1.69
N GLU A 344 14.47 8.05 -2.59
CA GLU A 344 13.32 7.28 -3.07
C GLU A 344 13.19 6.02 -2.20
N LEU A 345 12.03 5.83 -1.56
CA LEU A 345 11.80 4.72 -0.63
C LEU A 345 10.83 3.71 -1.26
N PRO A 346 11.32 2.61 -1.85
CA PRO A 346 10.43 1.56 -2.33
C PRO A 346 9.74 0.87 -1.16
N ILE A 347 8.46 0.55 -1.33
CA ILE A 347 7.65 -0.23 -0.40
C ILE A 347 6.78 -1.20 -1.19
N TYR A 348 6.80 -2.46 -0.80
CA TYR A 348 5.87 -3.46 -1.30
C TYR A 348 4.56 -3.39 -0.49
N ILE A 349 3.43 -3.18 -1.18
CA ILE A 349 2.11 -3.08 -0.55
C ILE A 349 1.26 -4.25 -1.06
N SER A 350 1.03 -5.24 -0.18
CA SER A 350 0.25 -6.44 -0.52
C SER A 350 -1.20 -6.12 -0.90
N ASP A 351 -1.84 -5.14 -0.25
CA ASP A 351 -3.23 -4.74 -0.55
C ASP A 351 -3.47 -4.30 -2.01
N ILE A 352 -2.45 -3.76 -2.67
CA ILE A 352 -2.50 -3.34 -4.09
C ILE A 352 -1.56 -4.15 -4.98
N CYS A 353 -0.99 -5.22 -4.43
CA CYS A 353 -0.25 -6.24 -5.15
C CYS A 353 0.95 -5.71 -5.96
N ARG A 354 1.57 -4.59 -5.53
CA ARG A 354 2.70 -3.97 -6.24
C ARG A 354 3.65 -3.22 -5.32
N THR A 355 4.85 -2.97 -5.84
CA THR A 355 5.80 -2.02 -5.28
C THR A 355 5.42 -0.60 -5.70
N VAL A 356 5.51 0.34 -4.75
CA VAL A 356 5.41 1.78 -5.00
C VAL A 356 6.62 2.48 -4.39
N THR A 357 7.02 3.61 -4.97
CA THR A 357 8.12 4.42 -4.46
C THR A 357 7.56 5.65 -3.79
N LEU A 358 7.93 5.85 -2.52
CA LEU A 358 7.54 7.05 -1.78
C LEU A 358 8.48 8.20 -2.07
N THR A 359 7.94 9.41 -2.12
CA THR A 359 8.68 10.66 -2.35
C THR A 359 8.51 11.63 -1.19
N TYR A 360 9.51 12.48 -0.97
CA TYR A 360 9.48 13.48 0.09
C TYR A 360 8.39 14.53 -0.18
N GLY A 361 7.58 14.80 0.84
CA GLY A 361 6.56 15.86 0.84
C GLY A 361 6.97 17.07 1.68
N SER A 362 7.28 16.88 2.96
CA SER A 362 7.54 18.00 3.88
C SER A 362 8.30 17.58 5.14
N ASP A 363 8.86 18.57 5.85
CA ASP A 363 9.36 18.39 7.21
C ASP A 363 8.19 18.32 8.20
N VAL A 364 8.31 17.46 9.23
CA VAL A 364 7.28 17.25 10.26
C VAL A 364 7.90 17.11 11.64
N ASN A 365 7.11 17.35 12.68
CA ASN A 365 7.47 17.04 14.06
C ASN A 365 6.40 16.14 14.66
N VAL A 366 6.78 14.92 15.06
CA VAL A 366 5.87 13.91 15.63
C VAL A 366 6.32 13.64 17.06
N LYS A 367 5.49 14.01 18.04
CA LYS A 367 5.78 13.86 19.48
C LYS A 367 7.14 14.45 19.90
N GLY A 368 7.56 15.56 19.28
CA GLY A 368 8.84 16.22 19.59
C GLY A 368 10.04 15.67 18.83
N ILE A 369 9.86 14.68 17.95
CA ILE A 369 10.92 14.16 17.07
C ILE A 369 10.74 14.76 15.68
N ASP A 370 11.81 15.35 15.15
CA ASP A 370 11.83 15.87 13.79
C ASP A 370 11.94 14.71 12.78
N GLY A 371 11.16 14.79 11.71
CA GLY A 371 11.09 13.75 10.70
C GLY A 371 10.75 14.30 9.32
N TYR A 372 10.81 13.41 8.33
CA TYR A 372 10.40 13.68 6.96
C TYR A 372 9.11 12.94 6.65
N ARG A 373 8.14 13.67 6.10
CA ARG A 373 6.91 13.10 5.55
C ARG A 373 7.14 12.65 4.13
N PHE A 374 6.90 11.38 3.89
CA PHE A 374 6.86 10.74 2.59
C PHE A 374 5.41 10.44 2.19
N THR A 375 5.11 10.45 0.89
CA THR A 375 3.77 10.20 0.35
C THR A 375 3.86 9.50 -1.01
N PHE A 376 2.70 9.15 -1.58
CA PHE A 376 2.62 8.69 -2.97
C PHE A 376 2.79 9.89 -3.88
N GLY A 377 3.73 9.83 -4.82
CA GLY A 377 3.80 10.80 -5.90
C GLY A 377 2.58 10.71 -6.82
N ASP A 378 2.34 11.77 -7.59
CA ASP A 378 1.28 11.78 -8.61
C ASP A 378 1.53 10.76 -9.74
N ASP A 379 2.76 10.26 -9.86
CA ASP A 379 3.18 9.21 -10.77
C ASP A 379 2.62 7.82 -10.42
N VAL A 380 2.35 7.51 -9.14
CA VAL A 380 2.07 6.13 -8.68
C VAL A 380 0.87 5.47 -9.38
N PHE A 381 -0.22 6.22 -9.55
CA PHE A 381 -1.43 5.77 -10.26
C PHE A 381 -1.64 6.49 -11.59
N ASN A 382 -0.64 7.21 -12.10
CA ASN A 382 -0.75 7.91 -13.37
C ASN A 382 -0.54 6.94 -14.55
N SER A 383 -1.62 6.66 -15.28
CA SER A 383 -1.62 5.77 -16.45
C SER A 383 -0.78 6.29 -17.62
N LEU A 384 -0.43 7.59 -17.61
CA LEU A 384 0.42 8.21 -18.62
C LEU A 384 1.90 7.98 -18.35
N GLU A 385 2.28 7.55 -17.14
CA GLU A 385 3.69 7.26 -16.86
C GLU A 385 4.15 5.98 -17.55
N PRO A 386 5.25 6.01 -18.32
CA PRO A 386 5.73 4.83 -19.06
C PRO A 386 5.94 3.60 -18.18
N ASP A 387 6.42 3.82 -16.95
CA ASP A 387 6.68 2.77 -15.97
C ASP A 387 5.39 2.06 -15.52
N ASN A 388 4.24 2.72 -15.62
CA ASN A 388 2.96 2.17 -15.18
C ASN A 388 2.26 1.31 -16.23
N CYS A 389 2.74 1.28 -17.48
CA CYS A 389 2.11 0.48 -18.53
C CYS A 389 2.06 -1.02 -18.17
N GLY A 390 2.98 -1.51 -17.33
CA GLY A 390 3.03 -2.89 -16.87
C GLY A 390 1.90 -3.28 -15.91
N TYR A 391 1.21 -2.31 -15.32
CA TYR A 391 0.03 -2.51 -14.47
C TYR A 391 -1.29 -2.39 -15.24
N CYS A 392 -1.21 -2.11 -16.54
CA CYS A 392 -2.38 -1.85 -17.37
C CYS A 392 -2.97 -3.14 -17.94
N LYS A 393 -4.29 -3.26 -17.80
CA LYS A 393 -5.10 -4.30 -18.45
C LYS A 393 -6.01 -3.69 -19.51
N VAL A 394 -6.27 -4.47 -20.56
CA VAL A 394 -7.20 -4.08 -21.62
C VAL A 394 -8.61 -4.05 -21.04
N LEU A 395 -9.30 -2.93 -21.18
CA LEU A 395 -10.63 -2.75 -20.62
C LEU A 395 -11.63 -3.71 -21.28
N PRO A 396 -12.29 -4.59 -20.50
CA PRO A 396 -13.24 -5.54 -21.04
C PRO A 396 -14.56 -4.89 -21.49
N ARG A 397 -14.84 -3.67 -21.01
CA ARG A 397 -16.02 -2.85 -21.34
C ARG A 397 -15.64 -1.36 -21.27
N ASP A 398 -16.58 -0.47 -21.57
CA ASP A 398 -16.37 0.96 -21.34
C ASP A 398 -16.12 1.23 -19.84
N PHE A 399 -15.26 2.21 -19.52
CA PHE A 399 -15.00 2.75 -18.17
C PHE A 399 -14.99 4.28 -18.24
N HIS A 400 -15.98 4.95 -17.62
CA HIS A 400 -16.20 6.38 -17.81
C HIS A 400 -16.22 6.77 -19.30
N SER A 401 -15.34 7.66 -19.75
CA SER A 401 -15.19 8.07 -21.14
C SER A 401 -14.29 7.15 -21.98
N TYR A 402 -13.68 6.13 -21.38
CA TYR A 402 -12.73 5.23 -22.02
C TYR A 402 -13.47 4.00 -22.58
N PRO A 403 -13.35 3.70 -23.88
CA PRO A 403 -14.13 2.62 -24.51
C PRO A 403 -13.56 1.22 -24.23
N GLU A 404 -14.39 0.20 -24.42
CA GLU A 404 -13.97 -1.21 -24.54
C GLU A 404 -12.73 -1.35 -25.44
N GLY A 405 -11.74 -2.13 -24.99
CA GLY A 405 -10.49 -2.36 -25.71
C GLY A 405 -9.42 -1.28 -25.50
N TYR A 406 -9.70 -0.21 -24.74
CA TYR A 406 -8.67 0.71 -24.29
C TYR A 406 -7.65 -0.03 -23.40
N ARG A 407 -6.39 0.39 -23.40
CA ARG A 407 -5.29 -0.45 -22.91
C ARG A 407 -4.99 -0.33 -21.42
N CYS A 408 -5.57 0.65 -20.73
CA CYS A 408 -5.37 0.88 -19.30
C CYS A 408 -6.60 1.56 -18.69
N LEU A 409 -6.76 1.50 -17.38
CA LEU A 409 -7.66 2.41 -16.68
C LEU A 409 -7.11 3.86 -16.76
N PRO A 410 -7.98 4.89 -16.64
CA PRO A 410 -7.51 6.26 -16.49
C PRO A 410 -6.65 6.45 -15.24
N SER A 411 -5.87 7.54 -15.22
CA SER A 411 -5.02 7.87 -14.09
C SER A 411 -5.80 8.02 -12.78
N GLY A 412 -5.17 7.62 -11.68
CA GLY A 412 -5.72 7.57 -10.33
C GLY A 412 -6.47 6.27 -10.00
N TYR A 413 -6.58 5.34 -10.95
CA TYR A 413 -7.18 4.02 -10.75
C TYR A 413 -6.17 2.90 -10.99
N LEU A 414 -6.28 1.83 -10.20
CA LEU A 414 -5.49 0.61 -10.35
C LEU A 414 -6.42 -0.60 -10.42
N ASP A 415 -6.28 -1.41 -11.47
CA ASP A 415 -7.04 -2.65 -11.63
C ASP A 415 -6.44 -3.74 -10.73
N LEU A 416 -7.21 -4.22 -9.75
CA LEU A 416 -6.80 -5.27 -8.82
C LEU A 416 -7.33 -6.66 -9.19
N SER A 417 -8.04 -6.80 -10.32
CA SER A 417 -8.65 -8.06 -10.75
C SER A 417 -7.66 -9.21 -10.93
N GLY A 418 -6.38 -8.89 -11.19
CA GLY A 418 -5.32 -9.89 -11.32
C GLY A 418 -4.95 -10.58 -10.01
N CYS A 419 -4.99 -9.86 -8.90
CA CYS A 419 -4.61 -10.39 -7.59
C CYS A 419 -5.79 -10.62 -6.65
N MET A 420 -6.95 -10.01 -6.92
CA MET A 420 -8.22 -10.31 -6.29
C MET A 420 -9.02 -11.25 -7.18
N SER A 421 -8.86 -12.55 -6.93
CA SER A 421 -9.52 -13.59 -7.70
C SER A 421 -10.04 -14.70 -6.80
N ILE A 422 -11.15 -15.30 -7.21
CA ILE A 422 -11.75 -16.45 -6.54
C ILE A 422 -11.30 -17.73 -7.25
N PRO A 423 -10.56 -18.65 -6.61
CA PRO A 423 -10.22 -19.92 -7.24
C PRO A 423 -11.48 -20.78 -7.39
N ILE A 424 -11.81 -21.19 -8.62
CA ILE A 424 -12.90 -22.12 -8.89
C ILE A 424 -12.28 -23.48 -9.25
N PRO A 425 -12.49 -24.54 -8.43
CA PRO A 425 -12.01 -25.88 -8.72
C PRO A 425 -12.36 -26.30 -10.16
N ASP A 426 -11.40 -26.84 -10.91
CA ASP A 426 -11.52 -27.29 -12.31
C ASP A 426 -11.78 -26.21 -13.39
N TYR A 427 -12.22 -25.01 -12.99
CA TYR A 427 -12.58 -23.93 -13.90
C TYR A 427 -11.56 -22.78 -13.98
N GLY A 428 -10.70 -22.64 -12.98
CA GLY A 428 -9.67 -21.60 -12.90
C GLY A 428 -10.08 -20.43 -12.01
N ASP A 429 -9.28 -19.37 -11.99
CA ASP A 429 -9.53 -18.23 -11.11
C ASP A 429 -10.53 -17.25 -11.74
N LEU A 430 -11.57 -16.89 -10.99
CA LEU A 430 -12.54 -15.86 -11.34
C LEU A 430 -12.06 -14.49 -10.83
N ALA A 431 -11.61 -13.65 -11.76
CA ALA A 431 -11.12 -12.30 -11.47
C ALA A 431 -12.25 -11.39 -10.97
N LEU A 432 -12.08 -10.81 -9.78
CA LEU A 432 -13.05 -9.88 -9.20
C LEU A 432 -12.91 -8.50 -9.85
N PRO A 433 -14.01 -7.80 -10.18
CA PRO A 433 -13.96 -6.50 -10.85
C PRO A 433 -13.63 -5.39 -9.85
N ILE A 434 -12.47 -5.45 -9.19
CA ILE A 434 -12.06 -4.51 -8.14
C ILE A 434 -11.03 -3.53 -8.65
N VAL A 435 -11.24 -2.26 -8.30
CA VAL A 435 -10.40 -1.14 -8.68
C VAL A 435 -10.05 -0.35 -7.43
N ALA A 436 -8.76 -0.19 -7.17
CA ALA A 436 -8.27 0.70 -6.13
C ALA A 436 -8.18 2.14 -6.64
N SER A 437 -8.39 3.09 -5.74
CA SER A 437 -8.09 4.51 -5.91
C SER A 437 -7.69 5.12 -4.57
N LEU A 438 -7.29 6.38 -4.57
CA LEU A 438 -7.26 7.15 -3.32
C LEU A 438 -8.69 7.55 -2.89
N PRO A 439 -8.93 7.82 -1.60
CA PRO A 439 -10.23 8.25 -1.09
C PRO A 439 -10.80 9.44 -1.87
N HIS A 440 -12.12 9.45 -2.01
CA HIS A 440 -12.88 10.48 -2.71
C HIS A 440 -12.45 10.72 -4.17
N PHE A 441 -11.78 9.74 -4.78
CA PHE A 441 -11.14 9.87 -6.08
C PHE A 441 -10.10 11.01 -6.15
N TYR A 442 -9.34 11.20 -5.07
CA TYR A 442 -8.17 12.07 -5.09
C TYR A 442 -7.15 11.59 -6.15
N GLN A 443 -6.58 12.54 -6.90
CA GLN A 443 -5.65 12.32 -8.03
C GLN A 443 -6.19 11.46 -9.19
N THR A 444 -7.51 11.35 -9.38
CA THR A 444 -8.04 10.67 -10.57
C THR A 444 -8.33 11.63 -11.73
N ASP A 445 -8.11 11.13 -12.96
CA ASP A 445 -8.56 11.77 -14.20
C ASP A 445 -10.05 11.51 -14.48
N GLY A 446 -10.68 10.67 -13.64
CA GLY A 446 -12.10 10.35 -13.68
C GLY A 446 -12.94 11.53 -13.25
N ASP A 447 -14.05 11.77 -13.98
CA ASP A 447 -14.98 12.87 -13.72
C ASP A 447 -15.41 12.82 -12.25
N THR A 448 -14.96 13.75 -11.40
CA THR A 448 -15.48 13.91 -10.01
C THR A 448 -16.99 14.06 -10.00
N LYS A 449 -17.59 14.42 -11.15
CA LYS A 449 -19.03 14.38 -11.40
C LYS A 449 -19.64 12.96 -11.34
N PHE A 450 -18.83 11.91 -11.43
CA PHE A 450 -19.29 10.53 -11.31
C PHE A 450 -19.83 10.24 -9.92
N ALA A 451 -19.18 10.77 -8.89
CA ALA A 451 -19.63 10.74 -7.50
C ALA A 451 -19.78 12.19 -7.00
N PRO A 452 -20.91 12.87 -7.28
CA PRO A 452 -21.05 14.32 -7.10
C PRO A 452 -20.82 14.83 -5.67
N ARG A 453 -20.93 13.96 -4.67
CA ARG A 453 -20.72 14.29 -3.25
C ARG A 453 -19.26 14.25 -2.83
N PHE A 454 -18.39 13.59 -3.59
CA PHE A 454 -16.98 13.49 -3.26
C PHE A 454 -16.30 14.84 -3.39
N LYS A 455 -15.44 15.13 -2.42
CA LYS A 455 -14.63 16.35 -2.36
C LYS A 455 -13.18 15.95 -2.11
N PRO A 456 -12.44 15.54 -3.15
CA PRO A 456 -11.06 15.11 -2.99
C PRO A 456 -10.21 16.20 -2.34
N ASN A 457 -9.36 15.79 -1.40
CA ASN A 457 -8.51 16.65 -0.59
C ASN A 457 -7.08 16.07 -0.53
N ILE A 458 -6.07 16.93 -0.32
CA ILE A 458 -4.69 16.49 -0.05
C ILE A 458 -4.62 15.53 1.15
N ASP A 459 -5.53 15.67 2.12
CA ASP A 459 -5.62 14.76 3.25
C ASP A 459 -5.99 13.32 2.83
N ASP A 460 -6.56 13.08 1.65
CA ASP A 460 -6.85 11.74 1.15
C ASP A 460 -5.57 10.98 0.74
N ALA A 461 -4.43 11.68 0.61
CA ALA A 461 -3.15 11.05 0.32
C ALA A 461 -2.63 10.22 1.52
N PRO A 462 -2.00 9.07 1.25
CA PRO A 462 -1.28 8.33 2.29
C PRO A 462 -0.01 9.07 2.71
N THR A 463 0.36 8.98 3.98
CA THR A 463 1.56 9.66 4.51
C THR A 463 2.34 8.78 5.46
N LEU A 464 3.67 8.80 5.34
CA LEU A 464 4.59 8.12 6.24
C LEU A 464 5.60 9.14 6.78
N ASP A 465 5.55 9.39 8.08
CA ASP A 465 6.45 10.29 8.79
C ASP A 465 7.60 9.45 9.37
N ILE A 466 8.83 9.70 8.92
CA ILE A 466 10.00 8.86 9.21
C ILE A 466 11.11 9.71 9.84
N GLU A 467 11.74 9.20 10.89
CA GLU A 467 12.94 9.82 11.47
C GLU A 467 14.15 9.53 10.56
N PRO A 468 14.86 10.55 10.05
CA PRO A 468 15.83 10.37 8.98
C PRO A 468 17.11 9.64 9.41
N PHE A 469 17.57 9.79 10.65
CA PHE A 469 18.81 9.17 11.10
C PHE A 469 18.67 7.65 11.23
N SER A 470 17.65 7.18 11.95
CA SER A 470 17.40 5.78 12.23
C SER A 470 16.48 5.09 11.22
N GLY A 471 15.75 5.81 10.37
CA GLY A 471 14.72 5.24 9.49
C GLY A 471 13.50 4.69 10.22
N THR A 472 13.30 5.07 11.49
CA THR A 472 12.16 4.63 12.30
C THR A 472 10.88 5.32 11.84
N LEU A 473 9.81 4.54 11.67
CA LEU A 473 8.48 5.07 11.38
C LEU A 473 7.91 5.76 12.62
N LEU A 474 7.62 7.05 12.53
CA LEU A 474 7.02 7.84 13.62
C LEU A 474 5.51 7.80 13.56
N LYS A 475 4.96 7.97 12.36
CA LYS A 475 3.52 7.95 12.10
C LYS A 475 3.25 7.48 10.67
N ALA A 476 2.34 6.55 10.49
CA ALA A 476 1.79 6.22 9.18
C ALA A 476 0.29 6.53 9.13
N GLN A 477 -0.16 6.96 7.95
CA GLN A 477 -1.56 7.04 7.56
C GLN A 477 -1.70 6.39 6.19
N LYS A 478 -2.07 5.12 6.16
CA LYS A 478 -2.39 4.38 4.94
C LYS A 478 -3.85 4.66 4.60
N LYS A 479 -4.08 5.19 3.41
CA LYS A 479 -5.41 5.55 2.90
C LYS A 479 -5.63 4.94 1.54
N MET A 480 -6.75 4.24 1.38
CA MET A 480 -7.09 3.55 0.15
C MET A 480 -8.60 3.40 0.04
N GLN A 481 -9.11 3.53 -1.19
CA GLN A 481 -10.51 3.32 -1.52
C GLN A 481 -10.65 2.11 -2.43
N ILE A 482 -11.62 1.25 -2.09
CA ILE A 482 -11.99 0.09 -2.87
C ILE A 482 -13.27 0.39 -3.64
N ASN A 483 -13.23 0.13 -4.94
CA ASN A 483 -14.32 0.37 -5.87
C ASN A 483 -14.59 -0.90 -6.66
N MET A 484 -15.84 -1.03 -7.13
CA MET A 484 -16.22 -2.05 -8.09
C MET A 484 -16.21 -1.46 -9.51
N TYR A 485 -15.50 -2.11 -10.43
CA TYR A 485 -15.60 -1.83 -11.85
C TYR A 485 -16.98 -2.26 -12.35
N ILE A 486 -17.74 -1.31 -12.87
CA ILE A 486 -18.97 -1.62 -13.59
C ILE A 486 -18.83 -1.09 -15.01
N GLY A 487 -18.91 -2.01 -15.97
CA GLY A 487 -18.86 -1.70 -17.39
C GLY A 487 -20.25 -1.60 -18.00
N GLN A 488 -20.47 -0.61 -18.84
CA GLN A 488 -21.69 -0.52 -19.65
C GLN A 488 -21.61 -1.55 -20.77
N SER A 489 -22.70 -2.30 -20.99
CA SER A 489 -22.80 -3.24 -22.11
C SER A 489 -23.92 -2.81 -23.04
N ARG A 490 -23.56 -2.28 -24.22
CA ARG A 490 -24.53 -1.81 -25.22
C ARG A 490 -25.17 -2.96 -26.01
N HIS A 491 -24.56 -4.15 -25.97
CA HIS A 491 -24.91 -5.32 -26.77
C HIS A 491 -25.47 -6.47 -25.91
N THR A 492 -26.25 -6.13 -24.88
CA THR A 492 -26.82 -7.11 -23.94
C THR A 492 -28.36 -7.14 -23.97
N ALA A 493 -28.94 -8.25 -23.52
CA ALA A 493 -30.37 -8.41 -23.27
C ALA A 493 -30.91 -7.42 -22.23
N PHE A 494 -30.08 -7.08 -21.25
CA PHE A 494 -30.48 -6.36 -20.05
C PHE A 494 -30.46 -4.85 -20.30
N ASN A 495 -31.64 -4.24 -20.41
CA ASN A 495 -31.76 -2.80 -20.65
C ASN A 495 -31.11 -1.95 -19.54
N SER A 496 -31.09 -2.45 -18.30
CA SER A 496 -30.44 -1.80 -17.17
C SER A 496 -28.93 -1.62 -17.38
N LEU A 497 -28.25 -2.62 -17.97
CA LEU A 497 -26.83 -2.57 -18.32
C LEU A 497 -26.51 -1.70 -19.54
N LYS A 498 -27.51 -1.43 -20.39
CA LYS A 498 -27.39 -0.45 -21.48
C LYS A 498 -27.45 0.97 -20.97
N VAL A 499 -28.09 1.20 -19.83
CA VAL A 499 -28.40 2.54 -19.30
C VAL A 499 -27.44 2.94 -18.18
N GLN A 500 -27.03 1.98 -17.35
CA GLN A 500 -26.07 2.19 -16.27
C GLN A 500 -24.77 2.78 -16.81
N ARG A 501 -24.26 3.80 -16.11
CA ARG A 501 -22.97 4.42 -16.47
C ARG A 501 -21.82 3.51 -16.10
N SER A 502 -20.83 3.44 -16.97
CA SER A 502 -19.58 2.76 -16.70
C SER A 502 -18.67 3.58 -15.77
N GLY A 503 -17.91 2.90 -14.92
CA GLY A 503 -16.94 3.54 -14.02
C GLY A 503 -16.60 2.73 -12.78
N ALA A 504 -15.82 3.35 -11.89
CA ALA A 504 -15.55 2.84 -10.55
C ALA A 504 -16.68 3.23 -9.60
N TYR A 505 -17.39 2.24 -9.08
CA TYR A 505 -18.47 2.39 -8.09
C TYR A 505 -17.89 2.19 -6.68
N PRO A 506 -17.76 3.24 -5.86
CA PRO A 506 -17.15 3.13 -4.52
C PRO A 506 -17.90 2.17 -3.61
N LEU A 507 -17.15 1.40 -2.83
CA LEU A 507 -17.70 0.50 -1.79
C LEU A 507 -17.38 1.03 -0.40
N PHE A 508 -16.09 1.27 -0.14
CA PHE A 508 -15.61 1.87 1.10
C PHE A 508 -14.20 2.43 0.90
N TYR A 509 -13.73 3.26 1.82
CA TYR A 509 -12.32 3.56 2.00
C TYR A 509 -11.88 3.29 3.43
N LEU A 510 -10.58 3.07 3.61
CA LEU A 510 -9.96 2.85 4.90
C LEU A 510 -8.94 3.95 5.20
N ASN A 511 -8.81 4.27 6.48
CA ASN A 511 -7.74 5.10 7.04
C ASN A 511 -7.09 4.32 8.18
N GLN A 512 -5.96 3.68 7.89
CA GLN A 512 -5.17 2.96 8.87
C GLN A 512 -4.05 3.86 9.37
N THR A 513 -4.06 4.10 10.68
CA THR A 513 -3.07 4.92 11.37
C THR A 513 -2.19 4.05 12.24
N ALA A 514 -0.90 4.34 12.27
CA ALA A 514 0.05 3.79 13.24
C ALA A 514 0.85 4.96 13.80
N LEU A 515 0.91 5.08 15.13
CA LEU A 515 1.65 6.15 15.81
C LEU A 515 2.61 5.54 16.83
N ILE A 516 3.87 5.98 16.81
CA ILE A 516 4.90 5.58 17.78
C ILE A 516 4.42 5.81 19.22
N ASP A 517 4.68 4.87 20.12
CA ASP A 517 4.27 4.98 21.52
C ASP A 517 5.20 5.92 22.31
N GLN A 518 4.89 6.18 23.59
CA GLN A 518 5.68 7.14 24.35
C GLN A 518 7.03 6.57 24.81
N ASN A 519 7.14 5.26 25.05
CA ASN A 519 8.38 4.64 25.48
C ASN A 519 9.41 4.66 24.35
N ASP A 520 9.00 4.28 23.14
CA ASP A 520 9.88 4.30 21.97
C ASP A 520 10.28 5.73 21.59
N VAL A 521 9.39 6.72 21.77
CA VAL A 521 9.73 8.14 21.61
C VAL A 521 10.85 8.55 22.56
N ASN A 522 10.80 8.14 23.83
CA ASN A 522 11.82 8.52 24.80
C ASN A 522 13.19 7.92 24.43
N ILE A 523 13.20 6.65 24.00
CA ILE A 523 14.41 5.96 23.55
C ILE A 523 14.96 6.65 22.30
N LEU A 524 14.13 6.82 21.26
CA LEU A 524 14.54 7.41 19.99
C LEU A 524 14.99 8.86 20.16
N SER A 525 14.28 9.66 20.96
CA SER A 525 14.66 11.04 21.26
C SER A 525 16.02 11.11 21.97
N SER A 526 16.29 10.22 22.93
CA SER A 526 17.58 10.20 23.60
C SER A 526 18.74 9.86 22.65
N THR A 527 18.53 8.89 21.77
CA THR A 527 19.53 8.46 20.76
C THR A 527 19.77 9.54 19.72
N THR A 528 18.71 10.09 19.13
CA THR A 528 18.80 11.14 18.10
C THR A 528 19.40 12.43 18.68
N ASN A 529 19.04 12.84 19.89
CA ASN A 529 19.64 14.01 20.54
C ASN A 529 21.12 13.81 20.88
N ALA A 530 21.53 12.59 21.27
CA ALA A 530 22.93 12.29 21.49
C ALA A 530 23.73 12.45 20.18
N MET A 531 23.25 11.82 19.10
CA MET A 531 23.94 11.75 17.81
C MET A 531 23.93 13.08 17.05
N ASN A 532 22.77 13.75 16.96
CA ASN A 532 22.60 14.95 16.13
C ASN A 532 22.96 16.26 16.85
N SER A 533 22.86 16.30 18.18
CA SER A 533 23.09 17.54 18.94
C SER A 533 24.27 17.42 19.90
N THR A 534 24.19 16.50 20.87
CA THR A 534 25.09 16.48 22.03
C THR A 534 26.54 16.26 21.62
N ILE A 535 26.81 15.23 20.81
CA ILE A 535 28.18 14.90 20.42
C ILE A 535 28.75 15.95 19.45
N PRO A 536 28.04 16.41 18.41
CA PRO A 536 28.51 17.54 17.60
C PRO A 536 28.81 18.79 18.42
N ILE A 537 27.98 19.14 19.41
CA ILE A 537 28.23 20.30 20.29
C ILE A 537 29.53 20.10 21.08
N ILE A 538 29.77 18.91 21.65
CA ILE A 538 31.02 18.61 22.35
C ILE A 538 32.22 18.76 21.41
N CYS A 539 32.16 18.19 20.20
CA CYS A 539 33.24 18.28 19.23
C CYS A 539 33.49 19.71 18.74
N TRP A 540 32.43 20.47 18.42
CA TRP A 540 32.55 21.87 18.02
C TRP A 540 33.01 22.77 19.16
N SER A 541 32.68 22.45 20.42
CA SER A 541 33.20 23.18 21.58
C SER A 541 34.74 23.07 21.67
N ALA A 542 35.30 21.89 21.37
CA ALA A 542 36.75 21.70 21.33
C ALA A 542 37.41 22.53 20.20
N VAL A 543 36.78 22.58 19.02
CA VAL A 543 37.21 23.46 17.91
C VAL A 543 37.17 24.93 18.33
N GLY A 544 36.10 25.34 19.01
CA GLY A 544 35.93 26.70 19.53
C GLY A 544 36.99 27.09 20.55
N VAL A 545 37.31 26.20 21.49
CA VAL A 545 38.42 26.40 22.46
C VAL A 545 39.75 26.52 21.74
N GLY A 546 40.01 25.66 20.74
CA GLY A 546 41.22 25.74 19.92
C GLY A 546 41.36 27.08 19.21
N ALA A 547 40.28 27.55 18.57
CA ALA A 547 40.23 28.85 17.90
C ALA A 547 40.45 30.03 18.88
N ALA A 548 39.83 29.98 20.06
CA ALA A 548 40.01 31.01 21.09
C ALA A 548 41.47 31.10 21.57
N LEU A 549 42.15 29.97 21.77
CA LEU A 549 43.56 29.94 22.15
C LEU A 549 44.47 30.55 21.07
N ILE A 550 44.14 30.35 19.79
CA ILE A 550 44.86 30.98 18.66
C ILE A 550 44.68 32.51 18.72
N VAL A 551 43.46 33.00 18.95
CA VAL A 551 43.21 34.45 19.08
C VAL A 551 43.96 35.05 20.28
N ILE A 552 43.92 34.38 21.43
CA ILE A 552 44.66 34.79 22.64
C ILE A 552 46.16 34.88 22.34
N SER A 553 46.70 33.90 21.61
CA SER A 553 48.11 33.90 21.18
C SER A 553 48.44 35.12 20.32
N ILE A 554 47.60 35.44 19.33
CA ILE A 554 47.77 36.62 18.46
C ILE A 554 47.79 37.91 19.30
N ILE A 555 46.88 38.05 20.28
CA ILE A 555 46.84 39.22 21.18
C ILE A 555 48.15 39.34 21.98
N PHE A 556 48.66 38.23 22.53
CA PHE A 556 49.94 38.24 23.27
C PHE A 556 51.13 38.66 22.39
N PHE A 557 51.15 38.23 21.12
CA PHE A 557 52.16 38.66 20.16
C PHE A 557 52.04 40.15 19.83
N CYS A 558 50.82 40.67 19.59
CA CYS A 558 50.57 42.10 19.34
C CYS A 558 50.95 42.99 20.54
N CYS A 559 50.61 42.58 21.76
CA CYS A 559 50.97 43.31 22.99
C CYS A 559 52.48 43.31 23.26
N SER A 560 53.18 42.19 22.99
CA SER A 560 54.64 42.12 23.08
C SER A 560 55.35 43.03 22.06
N CYS A 561 54.80 43.17 20.86
CA CYS A 561 55.32 44.05 19.81
C CYS A 561 55.03 45.54 20.04
N SER A 562 53.94 45.88 20.75
CA SER A 562 53.54 47.28 21.00
C SER A 562 54.39 47.97 22.08
N GLY A 563 54.99 47.22 23.01
CA GLY A 563 55.94 47.73 24.04
C GLY A 563 57.34 48.08 23.51
N LYS A 564 57.45 48.49 22.24
CA LYS A 564 58.71 48.88 21.55
C LYS A 564 58.77 50.37 21.17
N LYS A 565 57.77 51.20 21.50
CA LYS A 565 57.73 52.60 21.01
C LYS A 565 58.28 53.71 21.92
N ASP A 566 58.55 53.48 23.20
CA ASP A 566 59.13 54.53 24.06
C ASP A 566 60.58 54.23 24.43
N LYS A 567 61.51 54.53 23.51
CA LYS A 567 62.92 54.88 23.79
C LYS A 567 63.63 55.34 22.51
N LYS A 568 63.42 56.61 22.18
CA LYS A 568 64.21 57.53 21.36
C LYS A 568 63.66 58.92 21.71
N ASP A 569 64.40 59.94 22.11
CA ASP A 569 65.82 60.25 22.23
C ASP A 569 65.98 61.24 23.42
N ASP A 570 67.23 61.56 23.76
CA ASP A 570 67.79 62.49 24.75
C ASP A 570 66.91 63.58 25.43
#